data_AF-A0A150NKR3-F1
#
_entry.id   AF-A0A150NKR3-F1
#
_cell.length_a   1.000
_cell.length_b   1.000
_cell.length_c   1.000
_cell.angle_alpha   90.00
_cell.angle_beta   90.00
_cell.angle_gamma   90.00
#
_symmetry.space_group_name_H-M   'P 1'
#
loop_
_entity.id
_entity.type
_entity.pdbx_description
1 polymer ?
#
loop_
_entity_poly.entity_id
_entity_poly.type
_entity_poly.pdbx_seq_one_letter_code
_entity_poly.pdbx_strand_id
1 'polypeptide(L)'
;MQNQTLMQYFEWYLPHDGQHWTRLAEDAPHLADLGISHVWMPPAFKATNEKDVGYGVYDLFDLGEFNQKGTVRTKYGFKEDYLQAIQALKAQGIQPMADVVLNHKAAADHMEAFQVIEVDPVDRTVELGEPFTINGWTSFTFDGRQDTYNDFHWHWYHFTGTDYDAKRRKSGIYLIQGDNKGWANEELVDNENGNYDYLMYADLDFKHPEVIQNIYDWADWFMETTGVAGFRLDAVKHIDSFFMGNFIRDMKEKYGEDFYVFGEFWNPDKEANLDYLEKTEERFDLVDVRLHQNLFEASQAGANYDLRGIFTDSLVELKPYKAVTFIDNHDTQRGQALESTVEEWFKPAAYALILLRQDGLPCVFLRRLLWDFGAVCSTRLPRSP
;
A
#
# COMPACT_ATOMS: atom_id res chain seq x y z
N MET A 1 7.70 29.02 1.04
CA MET A 1 7.67 27.55 0.97
C MET A 1 7.26 27.17 -0.43
N GLN A 2 7.86 26.14 -1.00
CA GLN A 2 7.47 25.58 -2.29
C GLN A 2 6.32 24.59 -2.06
N ASN A 3 5.30 24.59 -2.93
CA ASN A 3 4.22 23.60 -2.83
C ASN A 3 4.78 22.20 -3.04
N GLN A 4 4.25 21.23 -2.29
CA GLN A 4 4.63 19.83 -2.39
C GLN A 4 3.66 19.09 -3.30
N THR A 5 4.18 18.15 -4.10
CA THR A 5 3.39 17.29 -4.98
C THR A 5 3.93 15.87 -4.87
N LEU A 6 3.06 14.94 -4.50
CA LEU A 6 3.34 13.51 -4.49
C LEU A 6 3.06 12.90 -5.86
N MET A 7 3.81 11.88 -6.24
CA MET A 7 3.51 11.06 -7.40
C MET A 7 3.55 9.57 -7.04
N GLN A 8 2.46 8.86 -7.31
CA GLN A 8 2.46 7.40 -7.38
C GLN A 8 3.14 6.99 -8.69
N TYR A 9 4.34 6.45 -8.61
CA TYR A 9 5.17 6.13 -9.78
C TYR A 9 4.98 4.70 -10.26
N PHE A 10 3.76 4.18 -10.27
CA PHE A 10 3.45 2.89 -10.88
C PHE A 10 1.97 2.83 -11.26
N GLU A 11 1.61 1.84 -12.08
CA GLU A 11 0.23 1.44 -12.35
C GLU A 11 0.17 -0.08 -12.43
N TRP A 12 -1.02 -0.67 -12.32
CA TRP A 12 -1.16 -2.13 -12.15
C TRP A 12 -0.54 -2.93 -13.31
N TYR A 13 -0.73 -2.46 -14.54
CA TYR A 13 -0.40 -3.19 -15.76
C TYR A 13 1.02 -2.94 -16.29
N LEU A 14 1.91 -2.35 -15.47
CA LEU A 14 3.31 -2.21 -15.84
C LEU A 14 3.91 -3.55 -16.29
N PRO A 15 4.75 -3.55 -17.34
CA PRO A 15 5.40 -4.76 -17.82
C PRO A 15 6.31 -5.34 -16.72
N HIS A 16 6.35 -6.67 -16.61
CA HIS A 16 7.24 -7.37 -15.67
C HIS A 16 8.68 -7.52 -16.21
N ASP A 17 9.18 -6.51 -16.91
CA ASP A 17 10.47 -6.55 -17.62
C ASP A 17 11.69 -6.24 -16.75
N GLY A 18 11.48 -5.89 -15.47
CA GLY A 18 12.54 -5.61 -14.52
C GLY A 18 13.27 -4.29 -14.73
N GLN A 19 12.72 -3.38 -15.56
CA GLN A 19 13.36 -2.11 -15.91
C GLN A 19 12.73 -0.89 -15.23
N HIS A 20 11.83 -1.10 -14.26
CA HIS A 20 11.06 -0.01 -13.66
C HIS A 20 11.94 0.92 -12.83
N TRP A 21 12.87 0.37 -12.04
CA TRP A 21 13.80 1.19 -11.26
C TRP A 21 14.74 2.01 -12.13
N THR A 22 15.25 1.44 -13.21
CA THR A 22 16.07 2.17 -14.19
C THR A 22 15.29 3.31 -14.83
N ARG A 23 14.03 3.09 -15.24
CA ARG A 23 13.17 4.15 -15.79
C ARG A 23 12.96 5.29 -14.78
N LEU A 24 12.71 4.95 -13.52
CA LEU A 24 12.56 5.95 -12.47
C LEU A 24 13.84 6.77 -12.26
N ALA A 25 15.00 6.11 -12.25
CA ALA A 25 16.28 6.80 -12.12
C ALA A 25 16.54 7.78 -13.29
N GLU A 26 16.20 7.38 -14.51
CA GLU A 26 16.32 8.21 -15.72
C GLU A 26 15.32 9.37 -15.76
N ASP A 27 14.12 9.19 -15.21
CA ASP A 27 13.04 10.18 -15.21
C ASP A 27 13.12 11.18 -14.04
N ALA A 28 13.94 10.89 -13.02
CA ALA A 28 14.07 11.74 -11.83
C ALA A 28 14.32 13.25 -12.14
N PRO A 29 15.18 13.64 -13.10
CA PRO A 29 15.35 15.06 -13.45
C PRO A 29 14.07 15.68 -14.04
N HIS A 30 13.34 14.93 -14.88
CA HIS A 30 12.09 15.40 -15.47
C HIS A 30 11.00 15.57 -14.41
N LEU A 31 10.90 14.66 -13.45
CA LEU A 31 9.98 14.79 -12.31
C LEU A 31 10.26 16.05 -11.47
N ALA A 32 11.54 16.36 -11.25
CA ALA A 32 11.93 17.56 -10.53
C ALA A 32 11.56 18.84 -11.30
N ASP A 33 11.75 18.86 -12.63
CA ASP A 33 11.33 19.96 -13.50
C ASP A 33 9.81 20.20 -13.46
N LEU A 34 9.02 19.14 -13.24
CA LEU A 34 7.57 19.23 -13.06
C LEU A 34 7.15 19.71 -11.65
N GLY A 35 8.09 19.81 -10.71
CA GLY A 35 7.83 20.20 -9.33
C GLY A 35 7.33 19.05 -8.44
N ILE A 36 7.53 17.79 -8.85
CA ILE A 36 7.28 16.63 -7.98
C ILE A 36 8.28 16.68 -6.82
N SER A 37 7.78 16.59 -5.60
CA SER A 37 8.60 16.63 -4.38
C SER A 37 8.69 15.29 -3.66
N HIS A 38 7.73 14.38 -3.90
CA HIS A 38 7.72 13.03 -3.33
C HIS A 38 7.38 12.01 -4.41
N VAL A 39 8.01 10.84 -4.35
CA VAL A 39 7.69 9.72 -5.24
C VAL A 39 7.38 8.48 -4.40
N TRP A 40 6.13 8.03 -4.46
CA TRP A 40 5.70 6.74 -3.94
C TRP A 40 5.99 5.64 -4.97
N MET A 41 6.94 4.77 -4.61
CA MET A 41 7.36 3.61 -5.40
C MET A 41 6.52 2.38 -5.02
N PRO A 42 6.28 1.43 -5.95
CA PRO A 42 5.59 0.19 -5.62
C PRO A 42 6.38 -0.66 -4.61
N PRO A 43 5.76 -1.70 -4.00
CA PRO A 43 6.46 -2.58 -3.07
C PRO A 43 7.72 -3.19 -3.69
N ALA A 44 8.86 -3.03 -3.01
CA ALA A 44 10.19 -3.33 -3.57
C ALA A 44 10.70 -4.75 -3.23
N PHE A 45 9.99 -5.46 -2.37
CA PHE A 45 10.38 -6.77 -1.84
C PHE A 45 9.81 -7.95 -2.65
N LYS A 46 10.35 -9.15 -2.42
CA LYS A 46 9.96 -10.38 -3.12
C LYS A 46 8.53 -10.77 -2.74
N ALA A 47 7.72 -10.97 -3.77
CA ALA A 47 6.33 -11.37 -3.67
C ALA A 47 6.11 -12.81 -4.17
N THR A 48 4.86 -13.23 -4.37
CA THR A 48 4.52 -14.63 -4.67
C THR A 48 5.17 -15.19 -5.93
N ASN A 49 5.46 -14.32 -6.93
CA ASN A 49 6.09 -14.68 -8.19
C ASN A 49 6.68 -13.44 -8.90
N GLU A 50 7.41 -13.64 -10.00
CA GLU A 50 8.08 -12.57 -10.77
C GLU A 50 7.14 -11.52 -11.40
N LYS A 51 5.84 -11.80 -11.50
CA LYS A 51 4.83 -10.93 -12.12
C LYS A 51 3.94 -10.22 -11.11
N ASP A 52 4.05 -10.60 -9.84
CA ASP A 52 3.29 -10.00 -8.75
C ASP A 52 3.58 -8.49 -8.65
N VAL A 53 2.55 -7.71 -8.37
CA VAL A 53 2.65 -6.24 -8.23
C VAL A 53 3.32 -5.86 -6.91
N GLY A 54 3.50 -6.81 -6.00
CA GLY A 54 4.23 -6.62 -4.75
C GLY A 54 3.37 -6.77 -3.50
N TYR A 55 2.04 -6.67 -3.63
CA TYR A 55 1.10 -6.80 -2.50
C TYR A 55 1.00 -8.25 -1.99
N GLY A 56 1.31 -9.26 -2.81
CA GLY A 56 1.46 -10.65 -2.34
C GLY A 56 2.81 -10.91 -1.66
N VAL A 57 3.10 -10.24 -0.55
CA VAL A 57 4.43 -10.22 0.10
C VAL A 57 4.88 -11.60 0.53
N TYR A 58 6.04 -12.04 0.05
CA TYR A 58 6.68 -13.26 0.53
C TYR A 58 7.78 -12.94 1.54
N ASP A 59 8.79 -12.16 1.15
CA ASP A 59 9.99 -11.89 1.97
C ASP A 59 10.37 -10.41 1.93
N LEU A 60 10.13 -9.72 3.06
CA LEU A 60 10.39 -8.29 3.23
C LEU A 60 11.90 -7.93 3.16
N PHE A 61 12.79 -8.91 3.41
CA PHE A 61 14.25 -8.72 3.39
C PHE A 61 14.87 -8.98 2.01
N ASP A 62 14.09 -9.42 1.02
CA ASP A 62 14.56 -9.69 -0.34
C ASP A 62 14.10 -8.59 -1.31
N LEU A 63 14.93 -7.58 -1.53
CA LEU A 63 14.66 -6.46 -2.46
C LEU A 63 14.94 -6.82 -3.93
N GLY A 64 14.80 -8.10 -4.30
CA GLY A 64 15.20 -8.61 -5.60
C GLY A 64 16.67 -9.01 -5.67
N GLU A 65 17.22 -9.53 -4.57
CA GLU A 65 18.63 -9.89 -4.38
C GLU A 65 18.83 -11.41 -4.36
N PHE A 66 17.87 -12.16 -3.83
CA PHE A 66 17.99 -13.59 -3.62
C PHE A 66 17.16 -14.39 -4.63
N ASN A 67 17.64 -15.58 -5.00
CA ASN A 67 16.88 -16.49 -5.86
C ASN A 67 15.77 -17.16 -5.06
N GLN A 68 14.59 -16.55 -5.07
CA GLN A 68 13.40 -16.98 -4.34
C GLN A 68 12.17 -16.85 -5.26
N LYS A 69 11.22 -17.77 -5.15
CA LYS A 69 10.01 -17.81 -5.99
C LYS A 69 10.29 -17.81 -7.50
N GLY A 70 11.38 -18.48 -7.90
CA GLY A 70 11.75 -18.69 -9.30
C GLY A 70 12.44 -17.50 -9.98
N THR A 71 12.76 -16.44 -9.23
CA THR A 71 13.44 -15.25 -9.75
C THR A 71 14.39 -14.64 -8.73
N VAL A 72 15.42 -13.94 -9.20
CA VAL A 72 16.24 -13.06 -8.36
C VAL A 72 15.55 -11.71 -8.20
N ARG A 73 15.40 -10.96 -9.29
CA ARG A 73 14.71 -9.66 -9.33
C ARG A 73 13.24 -9.75 -8.92
N THR A 74 12.67 -8.63 -8.49
CA THR A 74 11.21 -8.45 -8.41
C THR A 74 10.63 -8.14 -9.81
N LYS A 75 9.33 -7.86 -9.89
CA LYS A 75 8.69 -7.33 -11.11
C LYS A 75 9.42 -6.08 -11.63
N TYR A 76 9.96 -5.28 -10.72
CA TYR A 76 10.45 -3.92 -10.97
C TYR A 76 11.95 -3.83 -11.27
N GLY A 77 12.77 -4.73 -10.72
CA GLY A 77 14.21 -4.76 -10.95
C GLY A 77 14.99 -5.45 -9.82
N PHE A 78 16.31 -5.26 -9.80
CA PHE A 78 17.18 -5.75 -8.74
C PHE A 78 17.32 -4.71 -7.61
N LYS A 79 17.85 -5.15 -6.46
CA LYS A 79 18.13 -4.29 -5.31
C LYS A 79 19.02 -3.10 -5.68
N GLU A 80 20.07 -3.34 -6.46
CA GLU A 80 21.01 -2.30 -6.87
C GLU A 80 20.33 -1.23 -7.73
N ASP A 81 19.38 -1.62 -8.59
CA ASP A 81 18.63 -0.67 -9.41
C ASP A 81 17.69 0.17 -8.54
N TYR A 82 17.03 -0.45 -7.56
CA TYR A 82 16.18 0.24 -6.59
C TYR A 82 16.96 1.29 -5.78
N LEU A 83 18.14 0.92 -5.28
CA LEU A 83 19.02 1.85 -4.58
C LEU A 83 19.49 3.00 -5.49
N GLN A 84 19.81 2.72 -6.76
CA GLN A 84 20.17 3.75 -7.73
C GLN A 84 19.01 4.72 -8.00
N ALA A 85 17.78 4.23 -8.13
CA ALA A 85 16.59 5.06 -8.31
C ALA A 85 16.37 6.00 -7.11
N ILE A 86 16.50 5.47 -5.89
CA ILE A 86 16.45 6.28 -4.65
C ILE A 86 17.50 7.39 -4.66
N GLN A 87 18.74 7.07 -5.01
CA GLN A 87 19.82 8.07 -5.06
C GLN A 87 19.57 9.12 -6.15
N ALA A 88 19.06 8.71 -7.31
CA ALA A 88 18.72 9.63 -8.40
C ALA A 88 17.61 10.61 -7.98
N LEU A 89 16.56 10.14 -7.31
CA LEU A 89 15.50 10.99 -6.76
C LEU A 89 16.04 11.99 -5.75
N LYS A 90 16.82 11.51 -4.78
CA LYS A 90 17.45 12.37 -3.76
C LYS A 90 18.38 13.42 -4.35
N ALA A 91 19.13 13.07 -5.39
CA ALA A 91 20.02 14.00 -6.09
C ALA A 91 19.27 15.16 -6.74
N GLN A 92 17.98 14.98 -7.03
CA GLN A 92 17.08 16.03 -7.54
C GLN A 92 16.24 16.70 -6.44
N GLY A 93 16.48 16.37 -5.17
CA GLY A 93 15.70 16.89 -4.04
C GLY A 93 14.30 16.29 -3.91
N ILE A 94 14.02 15.17 -4.59
CA ILE A 94 12.76 14.44 -4.48
C ILE A 94 12.87 13.44 -3.33
N GLN A 95 11.84 13.36 -2.49
CA GLN A 95 11.74 12.40 -1.39
C GLN A 95 11.25 11.03 -1.91
N PRO A 96 12.09 9.99 -1.92
CA PRO A 96 11.66 8.64 -2.29
C PRO A 96 10.88 8.00 -1.14
N MET A 97 9.69 7.47 -1.43
CA MET A 97 8.83 6.79 -0.46
C MET A 97 8.64 5.32 -0.83
N ALA A 98 8.72 4.45 0.18
CA ALA A 98 8.47 3.02 0.01
C ALA A 98 7.01 2.66 0.30
N ASP A 99 6.46 1.73 -0.47
CA ASP A 99 5.22 1.05 -0.11
C ASP A 99 5.50 -0.04 0.95
N VAL A 100 4.73 -0.04 2.03
CA VAL A 100 4.92 -0.89 3.20
C VAL A 100 3.66 -1.73 3.39
N VAL A 101 3.80 -3.03 3.12
CA VAL A 101 2.70 -4.01 3.18
C VAL A 101 2.96 -4.95 4.34
N LEU A 102 2.21 -4.76 5.44
CA LEU A 102 2.41 -5.48 6.70
C LEU A 102 1.18 -6.29 7.13
N ASN A 103 0.06 -6.22 6.42
CA ASN A 103 -1.16 -6.95 6.80
C ASN A 103 -0.95 -8.46 6.79
N HIS A 104 -0.32 -8.98 5.73
CA HIS A 104 -0.30 -10.40 5.45
C HIS A 104 1.01 -10.85 4.82
N LYS A 105 1.21 -12.16 4.80
CA LYS A 105 2.25 -12.84 4.03
C LYS A 105 1.66 -13.90 3.12
N ALA A 106 2.25 -14.07 1.96
CA ALA A 106 1.75 -14.91 0.87
C ALA A 106 2.81 -15.89 0.36
N ALA A 107 2.35 -17.02 -0.19
CA ALA A 107 3.19 -18.06 -0.79
C ALA A 107 4.25 -18.64 0.16
N ALA A 108 3.82 -19.12 1.34
CA ALA A 108 4.66 -19.88 2.27
C ALA A 108 5.39 -21.05 1.58
N ASP A 109 6.52 -21.47 2.15
CA ASP A 109 7.37 -22.53 1.59
C ASP A 109 6.81 -23.92 1.92
N HIS A 110 6.23 -24.07 3.11
CA HIS A 110 5.67 -25.32 3.57
C HIS A 110 4.29 -25.14 4.23
N MET A 111 3.53 -26.23 4.24
CA MET A 111 2.27 -26.32 4.96
C MET A 111 2.52 -26.77 6.39
N GLU A 112 1.73 -26.26 7.33
CA GLU A 112 1.68 -26.71 8.72
C GLU A 112 0.27 -27.18 9.07
N ALA A 113 0.17 -28.12 10.01
CA ALA A 113 -1.10 -28.59 10.53
C ALA A 113 -1.39 -27.91 11.87
N PHE A 114 -2.49 -27.15 11.94
CA PHE A 114 -2.89 -26.40 13.14
C PHE A 114 -4.42 -26.33 13.26
N GLN A 115 -4.90 -26.00 14.46
CA GLN A 115 -6.33 -25.87 14.76
C GLN A 115 -6.84 -24.52 14.29
N VAL A 116 -8.02 -24.51 13.67
CA VAL A 116 -8.75 -23.31 13.27
C VAL A 116 -10.22 -23.45 13.60
N ILE A 117 -10.93 -22.33 13.60
CA ILE A 117 -12.39 -22.27 13.49
C ILE A 117 -12.75 -21.50 12.21
N GLU A 118 -13.75 -21.97 11.47
CA GLU A 118 -14.26 -21.23 10.31
C GLU A 118 -15.17 -20.11 10.83
N VAL A 119 -15.06 -18.89 10.31
CA VAL A 119 -15.89 -17.73 10.70
C VAL A 119 -16.73 -17.23 9.54
N ASP A 120 -17.80 -16.48 9.84
CA ASP A 120 -18.68 -15.91 8.82
C ASP A 120 -17.95 -14.83 8.01
N PRO A 121 -17.93 -14.92 6.66
CA PRO A 121 -17.28 -13.93 5.83
C PRO A 121 -17.96 -12.56 5.84
N VAL A 122 -19.18 -12.42 6.36
CA VAL A 122 -19.91 -11.15 6.51
C VAL A 122 -19.89 -10.65 7.96
N ASP A 123 -19.57 -11.50 8.93
CA ASP A 123 -19.37 -11.11 10.33
C ASP A 123 -18.31 -12.01 10.99
N ARG A 124 -17.06 -11.53 11.03
CA ARG A 124 -15.90 -12.36 11.40
C ARG A 124 -15.84 -12.63 12.90
N THR A 125 -16.76 -12.06 13.67
CA THR A 125 -16.99 -12.35 15.09
C THR A 125 -17.83 -13.62 15.29
N VAL A 126 -18.47 -14.12 14.23
CA VAL A 126 -19.37 -15.28 14.26
C VAL A 126 -18.64 -16.55 13.84
N GLU A 127 -18.47 -17.46 14.79
CA GLU A 127 -17.89 -18.79 14.57
C GLU A 127 -18.90 -19.76 13.92
N LEU A 128 -18.46 -20.49 12.89
CA LEU A 128 -19.28 -21.39 12.07
C LEU A 128 -19.11 -22.89 12.40
N GLY A 129 -18.75 -23.23 13.64
CA GLY A 129 -18.67 -24.62 14.08
C GLY A 129 -17.68 -24.83 15.21
N GLU A 130 -17.23 -26.07 15.38
CA GLU A 130 -16.21 -26.44 16.36
C GLU A 130 -14.81 -26.36 15.75
N PRO A 131 -13.75 -26.12 16.56
CA PRO A 131 -12.38 -26.15 16.08
C PRO A 131 -12.00 -27.45 15.36
N PHE A 132 -11.26 -27.32 14.26
CA PHE A 132 -10.77 -28.45 13.49
C PHE A 132 -9.39 -28.19 12.90
N THR A 133 -8.66 -29.27 12.59
CA THR A 133 -7.33 -29.16 11.96
C THR A 133 -7.45 -28.91 10.46
N ILE A 134 -6.70 -27.93 9.96
CA ILE A 134 -6.42 -27.69 8.54
C ILE A 134 -4.94 -27.91 8.23
N ASN A 135 -4.60 -27.96 6.95
CA ASN A 135 -3.22 -27.74 6.50
C ASN A 135 -3.16 -26.36 5.83
N GLY A 136 -2.53 -25.39 6.49
CA GLY A 136 -2.40 -24.01 6.00
C GLY A 136 -0.99 -23.69 5.53
N TRP A 137 -0.86 -22.71 4.64
CA TRP A 137 0.42 -22.22 4.11
C TRP A 137 1.00 -21.13 5.03
N THR A 138 1.70 -21.55 6.08
CA THR A 138 2.17 -20.64 7.15
C THR A 138 3.65 -20.77 7.49
N SER A 139 4.37 -21.74 6.91
CA SER A 139 5.80 -21.91 7.18
C SER A 139 6.63 -21.19 6.12
N PHE A 140 7.32 -20.12 6.52
CA PHE A 140 8.22 -19.34 5.66
C PHE A 140 9.65 -19.47 6.16
N THR A 141 10.51 -20.09 5.36
CA THR A 141 11.90 -20.43 5.72
C THR A 141 12.92 -19.61 4.95
N PHE A 142 12.54 -19.02 3.81
CA PHE A 142 13.40 -18.15 3.01
C PHE A 142 14.72 -18.81 2.59
N ASP A 143 14.64 -20.07 2.14
CA ASP A 143 15.81 -20.91 1.81
C ASP A 143 16.80 -20.25 0.83
N GLY A 144 16.32 -19.36 -0.04
CA GLY A 144 17.16 -18.64 -1.00
C GLY A 144 17.96 -17.49 -0.37
N ARG A 145 17.48 -16.92 0.75
CA ARG A 145 18.16 -15.86 1.52
C ARG A 145 19.12 -16.41 2.58
N GLN A 146 18.90 -17.64 3.05
CA GLN A 146 19.78 -18.35 4.01
C GLN A 146 20.10 -17.51 5.25
N ASP A 147 19.07 -17.04 5.95
CA ASP A 147 19.17 -16.24 7.18
C ASP A 147 19.96 -14.92 7.04
N THR A 148 20.32 -14.52 5.80
CA THR A 148 20.97 -13.25 5.55
C THR A 148 20.06 -12.10 5.97
N TYR A 149 20.61 -11.13 6.71
CA TYR A 149 19.94 -10.00 7.36
C TYR A 149 19.09 -10.35 8.59
N ASN A 150 18.40 -11.47 8.59
CA ASN A 150 17.50 -11.87 9.67
C ASN A 150 17.22 -13.38 9.63
N ASP A 151 17.33 -14.08 10.76
CA ASP A 151 17.17 -15.53 10.89
C ASP A 151 15.76 -15.97 11.36
N PHE A 152 14.80 -15.05 11.36
CA PHE A 152 13.42 -15.33 11.76
C PHE A 152 12.67 -16.14 10.69
N HIS A 153 12.08 -17.25 11.12
CA HIS A 153 11.21 -18.09 10.28
C HIS A 153 9.77 -17.95 10.76
N TRP A 154 8.84 -17.86 9.81
CA TRP A 154 7.43 -17.71 10.14
C TRP A 154 6.75 -19.06 10.29
N HIS A 155 5.82 -19.13 11.23
CA HIS A 155 5.01 -20.30 11.53
C HIS A 155 3.56 -19.90 11.76
N TRP A 156 2.65 -20.87 11.77
CA TRP A 156 1.21 -20.66 11.99
C TRP A 156 0.88 -19.80 13.22
N TYR A 157 1.68 -19.88 14.28
CA TYR A 157 1.49 -19.10 15.50
C TYR A 157 1.94 -17.64 15.40
N HIS A 158 2.45 -17.18 14.24
CA HIS A 158 2.68 -15.76 13.93
C HIS A 158 1.51 -15.10 13.20
N PHE A 159 0.45 -15.85 12.92
CA PHE A 159 -0.70 -15.38 12.16
C PHE A 159 -2.00 -15.48 12.98
N THR A 160 -2.97 -14.61 12.68
CA THR A 160 -4.34 -14.64 13.24
C THR A 160 -5.23 -15.57 12.43
N GLY A 161 -5.07 -15.60 11.10
CA GLY A 161 -5.97 -16.32 10.21
C GLY A 161 -5.41 -16.63 8.82
N THR A 162 -6.15 -17.47 8.09
CA THR A 162 -5.91 -17.77 6.67
C THR A 162 -7.21 -18.13 5.95
N ASP A 163 -7.21 -18.14 4.61
CA ASP A 163 -8.42 -18.38 3.80
C ASP A 163 -8.47 -19.75 3.13
N TYR A 164 -7.44 -20.60 3.30
CA TYR A 164 -7.35 -21.83 2.53
C TYR A 164 -6.90 -23.04 3.34
N ASP A 165 -7.76 -24.08 3.36
CA ASP A 165 -7.39 -25.40 3.83
C ASP A 165 -6.91 -26.26 2.65
N ALA A 166 -5.60 -26.46 2.55
CA ALA A 166 -4.99 -27.26 1.49
C ALA A 166 -5.35 -28.76 1.58
N LYS A 167 -5.68 -29.27 2.77
CA LYS A 167 -6.06 -30.68 2.96
C LYS A 167 -7.41 -30.96 2.32
N ARG A 168 -8.39 -30.08 2.51
CA ARG A 168 -9.74 -30.21 1.94
C ARG A 168 -9.92 -29.48 0.61
N ARG A 169 -8.93 -28.66 0.21
CA ARG A 169 -8.99 -27.76 -0.95
C ARG A 169 -10.21 -26.84 -0.89
N LYS A 170 -10.47 -26.29 0.29
CA LYS A 170 -11.63 -25.45 0.59
C LYS A 170 -11.14 -24.05 0.95
N SER A 171 -11.77 -23.05 0.34
CA SER A 171 -11.66 -21.66 0.77
C SER A 171 -12.71 -21.35 1.83
N GLY A 172 -12.33 -20.53 2.80
CA GLY A 172 -13.16 -20.02 3.88
C GLY A 172 -12.45 -18.85 4.54
N ILE A 173 -12.89 -18.41 5.71
CA ILE A 173 -12.08 -17.58 6.60
C ILE A 173 -11.83 -18.41 7.85
N TYR A 174 -10.57 -18.74 8.10
CA TYR A 174 -10.17 -19.63 9.18
C TYR A 174 -9.39 -18.85 10.24
N LEU A 175 -9.99 -18.68 11.41
CA LEU A 175 -9.35 -18.08 12.58
C LEU A 175 -8.49 -19.14 13.29
N ILE A 176 -7.20 -18.87 13.42
CA ILE A 176 -6.23 -19.75 14.05
C ILE A 176 -6.49 -19.85 15.55
N GLN A 177 -6.46 -21.07 16.08
CA GLN A 177 -6.69 -21.35 17.48
C GLN A 177 -5.36 -21.57 18.22
N GLY A 178 -5.25 -21.05 19.44
CA GLY A 178 -4.06 -21.17 20.28
C GLY A 178 -4.09 -20.21 21.46
N ASP A 179 -3.08 -20.27 22.32
CA ASP A 179 -2.95 -19.35 23.45
C ASP A 179 -2.80 -17.91 22.94
N ASN A 180 -3.58 -16.98 23.50
CA ASN A 180 -3.63 -15.57 23.10
C ASN A 180 -3.97 -15.30 21.62
N LYS A 181 -4.58 -16.27 20.92
CA LYS A 181 -5.05 -16.11 19.54
C LYS A 181 -6.44 -15.47 19.46
N GLY A 182 -6.75 -14.97 18.27
CA GLY A 182 -7.97 -14.22 17.94
C GLY A 182 -7.65 -13.07 16.99
N TRP A 183 -8.66 -12.46 16.40
CA TRP A 183 -8.49 -11.22 15.65
C TRP A 183 -7.91 -10.10 16.52
N ALA A 184 -7.40 -9.05 15.88
CA ALA A 184 -7.18 -7.76 16.52
C ALA A 184 -8.46 -7.30 17.23
N ASN A 185 -8.31 -6.47 18.28
CA ASN A 185 -9.47 -5.90 18.96
C ASN A 185 -10.29 -5.08 17.96
N GLU A 186 -11.62 -5.24 17.95
CA GLU A 186 -12.55 -4.51 17.08
C GLU A 186 -12.38 -2.98 17.17
N GLU A 187 -11.95 -2.47 18.33
CA GLU A 187 -11.67 -1.03 18.47
C GLU A 187 -10.41 -0.57 17.73
N LEU A 188 -9.53 -1.49 17.31
CA LEU A 188 -8.22 -1.21 16.71
C LEU A 188 -8.17 -1.46 15.19
N VAL A 189 -9.23 -2.00 14.61
CA VAL A 189 -9.38 -2.22 13.15
C VAL A 189 -10.73 -1.67 12.68
N ASP A 190 -10.96 -1.65 11.37
CA ASP A 190 -12.26 -1.26 10.83
C ASP A 190 -13.34 -2.32 11.17
N ASN A 191 -14.55 -1.86 11.47
CA ASN A 191 -15.68 -2.70 11.89
C ASN A 191 -16.53 -3.23 10.72
N GLU A 192 -16.16 -2.94 9.47
CA GLU A 192 -16.74 -3.60 8.30
C GLU A 192 -16.65 -5.13 8.47
N ASN A 193 -17.77 -5.80 8.25
CA ASN A 193 -17.93 -7.25 8.48
C ASN A 193 -17.67 -7.68 9.94
N GLY A 194 -18.02 -6.83 10.92
CA GLY A 194 -17.88 -7.09 12.36
C GLY A 194 -16.47 -6.81 12.86
N ASN A 195 -15.47 -7.42 12.24
CA ASN A 195 -14.05 -7.20 12.48
C ASN A 195 -13.30 -7.39 11.16
N TYR A 196 -12.57 -6.36 10.70
CA TYR A 196 -11.86 -6.42 9.43
C TYR A 196 -10.34 -6.62 9.53
N ASP A 197 -9.86 -7.27 10.59
CA ASP A 197 -8.44 -7.71 10.69
C ASP A 197 -8.07 -8.59 9.49
N TYR A 198 -8.81 -9.68 9.27
CA TYR A 198 -8.54 -10.57 8.14
C TYR A 198 -8.92 -9.96 6.78
N LEU A 199 -7.91 -9.79 5.93
CA LEU A 199 -8.08 -9.42 4.51
C LEU A 199 -7.83 -10.59 3.55
N MET A 200 -6.60 -11.14 3.55
CA MET A 200 -6.18 -12.19 2.60
C MET A 200 -4.90 -12.91 3.05
N TYR A 201 -4.62 -14.07 2.43
CA TYR A 201 -3.41 -14.89 2.64
C TYR A 201 -3.21 -15.38 4.07
N ALA A 202 -2.03 -15.14 4.69
CA ALA A 202 -1.75 -15.44 6.09
C ALA A 202 -1.63 -14.11 6.84
N ASP A 203 -2.62 -13.84 7.69
CA ASP A 203 -2.86 -12.53 8.32
C ASP A 203 -2.02 -12.37 9.59
N LEU A 204 -1.28 -11.27 9.74
CA LEU A 204 -0.25 -11.13 10.77
C LEU A 204 -0.83 -10.92 12.17
N ASP A 205 -0.26 -11.60 13.16
CA ASP A 205 -0.65 -11.40 14.56
C ASP A 205 0.15 -10.30 15.24
N PHE A 206 -0.39 -9.08 15.22
CA PHE A 206 0.19 -7.91 15.88
C PHE A 206 0.13 -7.94 17.42
N LYS A 207 -0.42 -8.99 18.04
CA LYS A 207 -0.26 -9.25 19.48
C LYS A 207 0.97 -10.11 19.78
N HIS A 208 1.56 -10.76 18.76
CA HIS A 208 2.68 -11.66 18.95
C HIS A 208 4.01 -10.88 19.06
N PRO A 209 4.75 -10.98 20.18
CA PRO A 209 5.93 -10.14 20.42
C PRO A 209 7.05 -10.39 19.40
N GLU A 210 7.21 -11.62 18.90
CA GLU A 210 8.22 -11.91 17.88
C GLU A 210 7.85 -11.33 16.50
N VAL A 211 6.55 -11.20 16.19
CA VAL A 211 6.08 -10.55 14.96
C VAL A 211 6.40 -9.06 15.01
N ILE A 212 6.05 -8.41 16.12
CA ILE A 212 6.38 -7.00 16.37
C ILE A 212 7.89 -6.79 16.25
N GLN A 213 8.70 -7.59 16.96
CA GLN A 213 10.16 -7.47 16.91
C GLN A 213 10.71 -7.65 15.50
N ASN A 214 10.22 -8.63 14.74
CA ASN A 214 10.67 -8.87 13.37
C ASN A 214 10.37 -7.69 12.45
N ILE A 215 9.22 -7.03 12.62
CA ILE A 215 8.87 -5.84 11.83
C ILE A 215 9.78 -4.66 12.17
N TYR A 216 10.12 -4.46 13.44
CA TYR A 216 11.11 -3.43 13.83
C TYR A 216 12.51 -3.74 13.27
N ASP A 217 12.96 -4.99 13.35
CA ASP A 217 14.24 -5.42 12.79
C ASP A 217 14.27 -5.18 11.26
N TRP A 218 13.17 -5.49 10.57
CA TRP A 218 13.01 -5.20 9.15
C TRP A 218 13.05 -3.71 8.88
N ALA A 219 12.27 -2.90 9.60
CA ALA A 219 12.19 -1.47 9.37
C ALA A 219 13.56 -0.79 9.55
N ASP A 220 14.30 -1.19 10.58
CA ASP A 220 15.65 -0.71 10.83
C ASP A 220 16.62 -1.09 9.70
N TRP A 221 16.65 -2.36 9.33
CA TRP A 221 17.47 -2.82 8.21
C TRP A 221 17.08 -2.12 6.89
N PHE A 222 15.79 -1.97 6.63
CA PHE A 222 15.26 -1.40 5.39
C PHE A 222 15.65 0.07 5.28
N MET A 223 15.50 0.83 6.37
CA MET A 223 15.91 2.23 6.41
C MET A 223 17.41 2.41 6.29
N GLU A 224 18.23 1.61 6.98
CA GLU A 224 19.69 1.66 6.86
C GLU A 224 20.18 1.26 5.46
N THR A 225 19.51 0.30 4.83
CA THR A 225 19.87 -0.21 3.50
C THR A 225 19.47 0.75 2.38
N THR A 226 18.26 1.31 2.45
CA THR A 226 17.65 2.07 1.35
C THR A 226 17.76 3.58 1.55
N GLY A 227 17.62 4.03 2.79
CA GLY A 227 17.50 5.43 3.14
C GLY A 227 16.27 6.12 2.54
N VAL A 228 15.16 5.43 2.28
CA VAL A 228 13.93 6.12 1.84
C VAL A 228 13.54 7.24 2.83
N ALA A 229 12.83 8.25 2.33
CA ALA A 229 12.46 9.45 3.10
C ALA A 229 11.02 9.39 3.66
N GLY A 230 10.30 8.29 3.42
CA GLY A 230 8.94 8.14 3.89
C GLY A 230 8.30 6.82 3.51
N PHE A 231 7.10 6.59 4.03
CA PHE A 231 6.30 5.39 3.78
C PHE A 231 4.91 5.72 3.25
N ARG A 232 4.44 4.91 2.30
CA ARG A 232 3.02 4.68 2.06
C ARG A 232 2.65 3.37 2.76
N LEU A 233 1.68 3.40 3.66
CA LEU A 233 1.24 2.23 4.41
C LEU A 233 0.03 1.59 3.70
N ASP A 234 0.14 0.32 3.36
CA ASP A 234 -0.92 -0.47 2.72
C ASP A 234 -1.94 -0.97 3.73
N ALA A 235 -3.22 -1.01 3.33
CA ALA A 235 -4.28 -1.75 4.02
C ALA A 235 -4.44 -1.40 5.51
N VAL A 236 -4.21 -0.14 5.91
CA VAL A 236 -4.07 0.22 7.33
C VAL A 236 -5.36 0.05 8.14
N LYS A 237 -6.51 -0.08 7.47
CA LYS A 237 -7.79 -0.38 8.10
C LYS A 237 -7.90 -1.82 8.64
N HIS A 238 -7.01 -2.68 8.17
CA HIS A 238 -6.92 -4.10 8.52
C HIS A 238 -5.81 -4.40 9.52
N ILE A 239 -5.01 -3.39 9.89
CA ILE A 239 -3.88 -3.53 10.81
C ILE A 239 -4.22 -2.82 12.11
N ASP A 240 -3.85 -3.43 13.24
CA ASP A 240 -4.00 -2.85 14.58
C ASP A 240 -3.49 -1.40 14.63
N SER A 241 -4.40 -0.46 14.84
CA SER A 241 -4.12 0.98 14.82
C SER A 241 -3.19 1.42 15.95
N PHE A 242 -3.19 0.70 17.09
CA PHE A 242 -2.29 0.97 18.19
C PHE A 242 -0.86 0.56 17.82
N PHE A 243 -0.68 -0.61 17.21
CA PHE A 243 0.61 -0.99 16.62
C PHE A 243 1.07 0.06 15.60
N MET A 244 0.23 0.41 14.64
CA MET A 244 0.59 1.35 13.57
C MET A 244 0.99 2.72 14.12
N GLY A 245 0.22 3.27 15.06
CA GLY A 245 0.52 4.54 15.71
C GLY A 245 1.88 4.53 16.43
N ASN A 246 2.18 3.47 17.19
CA ASN A 246 3.47 3.33 17.88
C ASN A 246 4.63 3.12 16.90
N PHE A 247 4.44 2.28 15.87
CA PHE A 247 5.43 2.04 14.84
C PHE A 247 5.84 3.34 14.15
N ILE A 248 4.87 4.17 13.73
CA ILE A 248 5.16 5.44 13.08
C ILE A 248 5.78 6.47 14.04
N ARG A 249 5.37 6.49 15.32
CA ARG A 249 6.06 7.30 16.34
C ARG A 249 7.55 6.95 16.39
N ASP A 250 7.86 5.68 16.57
CA ASP A 250 9.24 5.21 16.78
C ASP A 250 10.10 5.46 15.53
N MET A 251 9.53 5.28 14.34
CA MET A 251 10.20 5.62 13.07
C MET A 251 10.51 7.12 12.96
N LYS A 252 9.55 8.00 13.29
CA LYS A 252 9.77 9.46 13.27
C LYS A 252 10.78 9.92 14.33
N GLU A 253 10.74 9.35 15.53
CA GLU A 253 11.72 9.62 16.58
C GLU A 253 13.15 9.23 16.14
N LYS A 254 13.30 8.12 15.41
CA LYS A 254 14.59 7.61 14.97
C LYS A 254 15.13 8.32 13.71
N TYR A 255 14.28 8.56 12.71
CA TYR A 255 14.70 9.05 11.39
C TYR A 255 14.40 10.55 11.15
N GLY A 256 13.71 11.19 12.10
CA GLY A 256 13.46 12.63 12.12
C GLY A 256 12.07 13.03 11.63
N GLU A 257 11.67 14.25 11.98
CA GLU A 257 10.34 14.81 11.66
C GLU A 257 10.08 14.99 10.15
N ASP A 258 11.14 15.06 9.34
CA ASP A 258 11.03 15.13 7.88
C ASP A 258 10.62 13.79 7.25
N PHE A 259 10.57 12.70 8.02
CA PHE A 259 10.12 11.39 7.55
C PHE A 259 8.60 11.38 7.35
N TYR A 260 8.18 11.46 6.08
CA TYR A 260 6.77 11.61 5.73
C TYR A 260 6.05 10.25 5.63
N VAL A 261 4.83 10.17 6.17
CA VAL A 261 4.06 8.92 6.16
C VAL A 261 2.60 9.24 5.83
N PHE A 262 2.03 8.44 4.93
CA PHE A 262 0.57 8.39 4.73
C PHE A 262 0.09 6.95 4.57
N GLY A 263 -1.16 6.69 4.95
CA GLY A 263 -1.77 5.37 4.92
C GLY A 263 -2.97 5.27 3.99
N GLU A 264 -3.18 4.08 3.45
CA GLU A 264 -4.37 3.72 2.70
C GLU A 264 -5.44 3.17 3.65
N PHE A 265 -6.25 4.07 4.20
CA PHE A 265 -7.46 3.73 4.94
C PHE A 265 -8.64 3.80 3.97
N TRP A 266 -8.94 2.69 3.29
CA TRP A 266 -9.96 2.67 2.24
C TRP A 266 -11.40 2.65 2.78
N ASN A 267 -11.85 3.79 3.29
CA ASN A 267 -13.21 4.02 3.79
C ASN A 267 -13.61 5.48 3.49
N PRO A 268 -14.74 5.76 2.80
CA PRO A 268 -15.19 7.11 2.50
C PRO A 268 -15.98 7.78 3.63
N ASP A 269 -16.29 7.05 4.71
CA ASP A 269 -17.05 7.60 5.83
C ASP A 269 -16.19 8.58 6.64
N LYS A 270 -16.73 9.76 6.88
CA LYS A 270 -15.99 10.83 7.56
C LYS A 270 -15.69 10.51 9.02
N GLU A 271 -16.63 9.88 9.72
CA GLU A 271 -16.46 9.62 11.16
C GLU A 271 -15.44 8.51 11.34
N ALA A 272 -15.43 7.49 10.47
CA ALA A 272 -14.40 6.46 10.43
C ALA A 272 -12.99 7.04 10.20
N ASN A 273 -12.84 7.97 9.25
CA ASN A 273 -11.55 8.62 9.02
C ASN A 273 -11.09 9.47 10.23
N LEU A 274 -12.00 10.23 10.83
CA LEU A 274 -11.69 11.07 12.00
C LEU A 274 -11.33 10.21 13.23
N ASP A 275 -12.06 9.13 13.46
CA ASP A 275 -11.79 8.14 14.51
C ASP A 275 -10.43 7.45 14.31
N TYR A 276 -10.12 7.02 13.08
CA TYR A 276 -8.82 6.40 12.79
C TYR A 276 -7.65 7.38 12.97
N LEU A 277 -7.82 8.64 12.55
CA LEU A 277 -6.84 9.69 12.82
C LEU A 277 -6.67 9.94 14.33
N GLU A 278 -7.75 9.95 15.11
CA GLU A 278 -7.65 10.10 16.57
C GLU A 278 -6.91 8.92 17.22
N LYS A 279 -7.25 7.68 16.84
CA LYS A 279 -6.62 6.45 17.35
C LYS A 279 -5.13 6.36 17.05
N THR A 280 -4.71 6.93 15.92
CA THR A 280 -3.30 7.00 15.53
C THR A 280 -2.62 8.29 16.01
N GLU A 281 -3.28 9.09 16.84
CA GLU A 281 -2.82 10.40 17.34
C GLU A 281 -2.38 11.35 16.21
N GLU A 282 -3.04 11.25 15.06
CA GLU A 282 -2.75 11.96 13.81
C GLU A 282 -1.28 11.83 13.37
N ARG A 283 -0.60 10.73 13.69
CA ARG A 283 0.84 10.54 13.44
C ARG A 283 1.19 10.46 11.96
N PHE A 284 0.25 10.11 11.10
CA PHE A 284 0.40 10.07 9.64
C PHE A 284 -0.88 10.53 8.94
N ASP A 285 -0.77 10.80 7.65
CA ASP A 285 -1.87 11.32 6.82
C ASP A 285 -2.65 10.16 6.17
N LEU A 286 -3.87 10.40 5.69
CA LEU A 286 -4.66 9.38 4.98
C LEU A 286 -4.99 9.81 3.56
N VAL A 287 -5.20 8.83 2.69
CA VAL A 287 -5.73 9.08 1.33
C VAL A 287 -7.19 9.56 1.40
N ASP A 288 -7.54 10.56 0.60
CA ASP A 288 -8.89 11.14 0.58
C ASP A 288 -9.83 10.36 -0.34
N VAL A 289 -10.31 9.20 0.14
CA VAL A 289 -11.20 8.30 -0.60
C VAL A 289 -12.53 9.00 -0.93
N ARG A 290 -13.05 9.82 -0.01
CA ARG A 290 -14.32 10.51 -0.21
C ARG A 290 -14.22 11.55 -1.34
N LEU A 291 -13.11 12.31 -1.41
CA LEU A 291 -12.89 13.20 -2.55
C LEU A 291 -12.77 12.44 -3.87
N HIS A 292 -12.04 11.31 -3.90
CA HIS A 292 -11.96 10.46 -5.09
C HIS A 292 -13.37 10.04 -5.56
N GLN A 293 -14.23 9.58 -4.65
CA GLN A 293 -15.62 9.21 -4.98
C GLN A 293 -16.44 10.38 -5.52
N ASN A 294 -16.35 11.56 -4.89
CA ASN A 294 -17.02 12.77 -5.37
C ASN A 294 -16.58 13.13 -6.80
N LEU A 295 -15.28 13.04 -7.09
CA LEU A 295 -14.72 13.28 -8.43
C LEU A 295 -15.20 12.24 -9.46
N PHE A 296 -15.24 10.96 -9.07
CA PHE A 296 -15.77 9.88 -9.90
C PHE A 296 -17.24 10.10 -10.21
N GLU A 297 -18.08 10.33 -9.21
CA GLU A 297 -19.52 10.62 -9.34
C GLU A 297 -19.78 11.84 -10.23
N ALA A 298 -19.01 12.92 -10.06
CA ALA A 298 -19.09 14.12 -10.90
C ALA A 298 -18.77 13.81 -12.37
N SER A 299 -17.76 12.98 -12.61
CA SER A 299 -17.35 12.58 -13.96
C SER A 299 -18.41 11.73 -14.68
N GLN A 300 -19.19 10.94 -13.93
CA GLN A 300 -20.29 10.12 -14.44
C GLN A 300 -21.57 10.94 -14.66
N ALA A 301 -21.93 11.79 -13.70
CA ALA A 301 -23.16 12.57 -13.75
C ALA A 301 -23.09 13.80 -14.68
N GLY A 302 -21.88 14.27 -15.02
CA GLY A 302 -21.65 15.39 -15.92
C GLY A 302 -22.38 16.66 -15.45
N ALA A 303 -23.20 17.26 -16.32
CA ALA A 303 -23.93 18.49 -16.02
C ALA A 303 -24.95 18.37 -14.88
N ASN A 304 -25.30 17.14 -14.45
CA ASN A 304 -26.25 16.91 -13.37
C ASN A 304 -25.60 16.90 -11.98
N TYR A 305 -24.26 16.90 -11.88
CA TYR A 305 -23.58 16.97 -10.60
C TYR A 305 -23.51 18.41 -10.09
N ASP A 306 -23.84 18.63 -8.82
CA ASP A 306 -23.70 19.94 -8.19
C ASP A 306 -22.26 20.15 -7.69
N LEU A 307 -21.45 20.85 -8.49
CA LEU A 307 -20.04 21.12 -8.17
C LEU A 307 -19.83 21.92 -6.87
N ARG A 308 -20.87 22.54 -6.30
CA ARG A 308 -20.75 23.20 -4.98
C ARG A 308 -20.41 22.21 -3.86
N GLY A 309 -20.78 20.93 -4.04
CA GLY A 309 -20.55 19.85 -3.07
C GLY A 309 -19.34 18.98 -3.36
N ILE A 310 -18.45 19.34 -4.30
CA ILE A 310 -17.36 18.44 -4.73
C ILE A 310 -16.40 18.04 -3.59
N PHE A 311 -16.26 18.88 -2.56
CA PHE A 311 -15.44 18.62 -1.37
C PHE A 311 -16.26 18.17 -0.15
N THR A 312 -17.59 18.07 -0.26
CA THR A 312 -18.43 17.78 0.89
C THR A 312 -18.07 16.43 1.51
N ASP A 313 -17.84 16.45 2.82
CA ASP A 313 -17.42 15.34 3.68
C ASP A 313 -16.05 14.75 3.30
N SER A 314 -15.29 15.38 2.40
CA SER A 314 -13.94 14.94 2.04
C SER A 314 -12.95 15.12 3.18
N LEU A 315 -11.91 14.29 3.23
CA LEU A 315 -10.90 14.40 4.27
C LEU A 315 -10.16 15.75 4.18
N VAL A 316 -9.92 16.27 2.97
CA VAL A 316 -9.29 17.59 2.78
C VAL A 316 -10.17 18.74 3.27
N GLU A 317 -11.49 18.60 3.28
CA GLU A 317 -12.41 19.58 3.89
C GLU A 317 -12.31 19.55 5.42
N LEU A 318 -12.20 18.35 6.01
CA LEU A 318 -12.25 18.13 7.46
C LEU A 318 -10.90 18.32 8.15
N LYS A 319 -9.82 17.82 7.54
CA LYS A 319 -8.44 17.81 8.04
C LYS A 319 -7.46 18.12 6.88
N PRO A 320 -7.39 19.39 6.41
CA PRO A 320 -6.54 19.81 5.29
C PRO A 320 -5.08 19.33 5.33
N TYR A 321 -4.49 19.23 6.52
CA TYR A 321 -3.08 18.85 6.73
C TYR A 321 -2.88 17.35 6.98
N LYS A 322 -3.93 16.54 6.84
CA LYS A 322 -3.91 15.08 7.02
C LYS A 322 -4.45 14.33 5.80
N ALA A 323 -4.64 15.04 4.68
CA ALA A 323 -5.29 14.52 3.49
C ALA A 323 -4.31 14.45 2.31
N VAL A 324 -4.08 13.24 1.82
CA VAL A 324 -3.46 13.00 0.52
C VAL A 324 -4.58 12.92 -0.53
N THR A 325 -4.72 13.98 -1.32
CA THR A 325 -5.78 14.06 -2.34
C THR A 325 -5.32 13.41 -3.64
N PHE A 326 -6.16 12.60 -4.26
CA PHE A 326 -5.84 11.89 -5.50
C PHE A 326 -7.07 11.79 -6.39
N ILE A 327 -6.85 11.44 -7.66
CA ILE A 327 -7.93 11.30 -8.66
C ILE A 327 -8.16 9.84 -8.98
N ASP A 328 -7.10 9.11 -9.31
CA ASP A 328 -7.11 7.68 -9.57
C ASP A 328 -5.83 7.09 -8.96
N ASN A 329 -5.83 5.80 -8.65
CA ASN A 329 -4.65 5.06 -8.23
C ASN A 329 -4.61 3.69 -8.94
N HIS A 330 -3.79 2.76 -8.45
CA HIS A 330 -3.67 1.43 -9.02
C HIS A 330 -4.87 0.52 -8.74
N ASP A 331 -5.71 0.82 -7.75
CA ASP A 331 -6.91 0.03 -7.41
C ASP A 331 -8.16 0.53 -8.13
N THR A 332 -8.23 1.84 -8.43
CA THR A 332 -9.39 2.46 -9.09
C THR A 332 -9.30 2.45 -10.60
N GLN A 333 -8.13 2.14 -11.17
CA GLN A 333 -7.97 2.00 -12.61
C GLN A 333 -8.82 0.86 -13.18
N ARG A 334 -9.19 0.96 -14.46
CA ARG A 334 -10.06 -0.01 -15.13
C ARG A 334 -9.57 -1.45 -14.98
N GLY A 335 -10.48 -2.36 -14.63
CA GLY A 335 -10.25 -3.79 -14.44
C GLY A 335 -9.60 -4.18 -13.11
N GLN A 336 -9.60 -3.30 -12.10
CA GLN A 336 -9.01 -3.53 -10.78
C GLN A 336 -10.06 -3.64 -9.66
N ALA A 337 -9.61 -4.04 -8.47
CA ALA A 337 -10.49 -4.45 -7.37
C ALA A 337 -11.46 -3.36 -6.91
N LEU A 338 -11.05 -2.09 -7.00
CA LEU A 338 -11.81 -0.93 -6.58
C LEU A 338 -12.16 -0.03 -7.77
N GLU A 339 -12.39 -0.62 -8.95
CA GLU A 339 -12.62 0.13 -10.20
C GLU A 339 -13.69 1.24 -10.05
N SER A 340 -13.21 2.47 -10.10
CA SER A 340 -13.98 3.71 -10.05
C SER A 340 -13.24 4.82 -10.79
N THR A 341 -12.76 4.50 -11.99
CA THR A 341 -11.91 5.40 -12.79
C THR A 341 -12.67 6.68 -13.13
N VAL A 342 -12.12 7.84 -12.75
CA VAL A 342 -12.66 9.15 -13.15
C VAL A 342 -12.64 9.28 -14.67
N GLU A 343 -13.72 9.78 -15.29
CA GLU A 343 -13.77 9.88 -16.75
C GLU A 343 -12.74 10.87 -17.31
N GLU A 344 -12.13 10.51 -18.45
CA GLU A 344 -11.02 11.25 -19.07
C GLU A 344 -11.33 12.72 -19.35
N TRP A 345 -12.59 13.04 -19.69
CA TRP A 345 -13.03 14.40 -19.95
C TRP A 345 -12.97 15.31 -18.70
N PHE A 346 -13.13 14.73 -17.51
CA PHE A 346 -13.17 15.46 -16.24
C PHE A 346 -11.82 15.50 -15.53
N LYS A 347 -10.90 14.57 -15.81
CA LYS A 347 -9.58 14.49 -15.17
C LYS A 347 -8.80 15.82 -15.15
N PRO A 348 -8.72 16.62 -16.23
CA PRO A 348 -8.02 17.90 -16.16
C PRO A 348 -8.60 18.86 -15.11
N ALA A 349 -9.94 18.89 -14.97
CA ALA A 349 -10.60 19.69 -13.95
C ALA A 349 -10.36 19.13 -12.55
N ALA A 350 -10.41 17.80 -12.38
CA ALA A 350 -10.07 17.14 -11.12
C ALA A 350 -8.62 17.43 -10.68
N TYR A 351 -7.66 17.42 -11.60
CA TYR A 351 -6.27 17.80 -11.31
C TYR A 351 -6.15 19.27 -10.91
N ALA A 352 -6.88 20.17 -11.57
CA ALA A 352 -6.92 21.57 -11.16
C ALA A 352 -7.48 21.75 -9.73
N LEU A 353 -8.47 20.93 -9.34
CA LEU A 353 -9.04 20.95 -8.00
C LEU A 353 -8.02 20.56 -6.92
N ILE A 354 -7.18 19.55 -7.16
CA ILE A 354 -6.21 19.10 -6.14
C ILE A 354 -4.86 19.84 -6.21
N LEU A 355 -4.39 20.24 -7.40
CA LEU A 355 -3.05 20.85 -7.57
C LEU A 355 -3.01 22.37 -7.33
N LEU A 356 -4.14 23.08 -7.52
CA LEU A 356 -4.17 24.55 -7.48
C LEU A 356 -4.82 25.11 -6.20
N ARG A 357 -5.26 24.24 -5.30
CA ARG A 357 -5.78 24.61 -3.98
C ARG A 357 -4.66 24.57 -2.93
N GLN A 358 -4.88 25.27 -1.82
CA GLN A 358 -3.91 25.36 -0.72
C GLN A 358 -3.93 24.13 0.21
N ASP A 359 -5.05 23.40 0.24
CA ASP A 359 -5.35 22.36 1.21
C ASP A 359 -5.05 20.97 0.62
N GLY A 360 -4.49 20.07 1.43
CA GLY A 360 -4.14 18.70 1.04
C GLY A 360 -2.79 18.58 0.35
N LEU A 361 -2.21 17.37 0.41
CA LEU A 361 -1.06 16.98 -0.40
C LEU A 361 -1.56 16.27 -1.68
N PRO A 362 -1.46 16.91 -2.86
CA PRO A 362 -1.93 16.28 -4.09
C PRO A 362 -1.00 15.15 -4.55
N CYS A 363 -1.59 14.02 -4.93
CA CYS A 363 -0.93 12.85 -5.50
C CYS A 363 -1.30 12.68 -6.98
N VAL A 364 -0.27 12.70 -7.84
CA VAL A 364 -0.38 12.46 -9.28
C VAL A 364 -0.16 10.98 -9.58
N PHE A 365 -0.93 10.42 -10.51
CA PHE A 365 -0.85 9.01 -10.90
C PHE A 365 -0.07 8.81 -12.22
N LEU A 366 0.92 7.90 -12.23
CA LEU A 366 1.87 7.66 -13.34
C LEU A 366 1.24 7.56 -14.73
N ARG A 367 0.06 6.93 -14.84
CA ARG A 367 -0.58 6.59 -16.13
C ARG A 367 -0.69 7.79 -17.09
N ARG A 368 -0.66 9.02 -16.58
CA ARG A 368 -0.83 10.23 -17.40
C ARG A 368 0.46 10.87 -17.93
N LEU A 369 1.61 10.67 -17.29
CA LEU A 369 2.84 11.38 -17.67
C LEU A 369 3.51 10.83 -18.94
N LEU A 370 3.37 9.52 -19.19
CA LEU A 370 3.99 8.88 -20.35
C LEU A 370 3.19 9.02 -21.65
N TRP A 371 1.91 9.42 -21.59
CA TRP A 371 1.05 9.49 -22.80
C TRP A 371 0.70 10.91 -23.26
N ASP A 372 0.53 11.87 -22.35
CA ASP A 372 -0.06 13.17 -22.73
C ASP A 372 0.95 14.30 -23.00
N PHE A 373 2.11 14.34 -22.34
CA PHE A 373 3.05 15.46 -22.53
C PHE A 373 3.98 15.31 -23.74
N GLY A 374 4.19 14.09 -24.25
CA GLY A 374 4.94 13.85 -25.49
C GLY A 374 4.16 14.18 -26.77
N ALA A 375 2.81 14.20 -26.71
CA ALA A 375 1.97 14.38 -27.90
C ALA A 375 1.60 15.85 -28.19
N VAL A 376 1.60 16.72 -27.18
CA VAL A 376 1.17 18.13 -27.35
C VAL A 376 2.25 19.02 -27.98
N CYS A 377 3.54 18.60 -27.97
CA CYS A 377 4.64 19.38 -28.56
C CYS A 377 5.07 18.97 -29.98
N SER A 378 4.41 18.00 -30.66
CA SER A 378 4.84 17.56 -32.00
C SER A 378 3.84 17.72 -33.14
N THR A 379 2.62 18.22 -32.91
CA THR A 379 1.67 18.47 -33.99
C THR A 379 1.96 19.82 -34.68
N ARG A 380 3.00 19.83 -35.54
CA ARG A 380 3.08 20.82 -36.62
C ARG A 380 1.84 20.65 -37.49
N LEU A 381 0.95 21.64 -37.45
CA LEU A 381 -0.17 21.80 -38.37
C LEU A 381 0.29 21.57 -39.83
N PRO A 382 -0.40 20.73 -40.63
CA PRO A 382 -0.10 20.62 -42.04
C PRO A 382 -0.43 21.96 -42.72
N ARG A 383 0.56 22.55 -43.39
CA ARG A 383 0.32 23.62 -44.35
C ARG A 383 -0.43 23.01 -45.53
N SER A 384 -1.68 23.44 -45.72
CA SER A 384 -2.45 23.18 -46.93
C SER A 384 -1.79 23.85 -48.14
N PRO A 385 -1.92 23.28 -49.36
CA PRO A 385 -1.33 23.81 -50.58
C PRO A 385 -1.91 25.16 -51.02
#